data_AF-A0A645J899-F1
#
_entry.id   AF-A0A645J899-F1
#
_cell.length_a   1.000
_cell.length_b   1.000
_cell.length_c   1.000
_cell.angle_alpha   90.00
_cell.angle_beta   90.00
_cell.angle_gamma   90.00
#
_symmetry.space_group_name_H-M   'P 1'
#
loop_
_entity.id
_entity.type
_entity.pdbx_description
1 polymer ?
#
loop_
_entity_poly.entity_id
_entity_poly.type
_entity_poly.pdbx_seq_one_letter_code
_entity_poly.pdbx_strand_id
1 'polypeptide(L)'
;MNDILSLPHKYYDSLAAGTPVIVKNSFTTMCNEVRRYGCGIIIDVHDVPASINEILKAYENYGSLQQNLINCIDNFVWDKEKEEQFINFII
;
A
#
# COMPACT_ATOMS: atom_id res chain seq x y z
N MET A 1 -19.79 -1.44 6.84
CA MET A 1 -18.97 -2.58 7.32
C MET A 1 -18.18 -3.26 6.20
N ASN A 2 -18.58 -3.14 4.92
CA ASN A 2 -17.80 -3.66 3.78
C ASN A 2 -16.51 -2.88 3.48
N ASP A 3 -16.44 -1.58 3.79
CA ASP A 3 -15.25 -0.77 3.48
C ASP A 3 -14.02 -1.12 4.34
N ILE A 4 -14.19 -1.92 5.40
CA ILE A 4 -13.09 -2.34 6.29
C ILE A 4 -12.37 -3.59 5.72
N LEU A 5 -13.06 -4.38 4.88
CA LEU A 5 -12.61 -5.72 4.44
C LEU A 5 -12.48 -5.85 2.92
N SER A 6 -13.16 -5.02 2.14
CA SER A 6 -13.00 -4.98 0.69
C SER A 6 -11.73 -4.21 0.34
N LEU A 7 -10.59 -4.88 0.45
CA LEU A 7 -9.33 -4.36 -0.07
C LEU A 7 -9.51 -4.11 -1.57
N PRO A 8 -9.38 -2.86 -2.05
CA PRO A 8 -9.57 -2.57 -3.45
C PRO A 8 -8.52 -3.35 -4.25
N HIS A 9 -8.92 -4.18 -5.22
CA HIS A 9 -7.95 -4.79 -6.15
C HIS A 9 -7.02 -3.73 -6.76
N LYS A 10 -7.57 -2.53 -7.00
CA LYS A 10 -6.83 -1.36 -7.47
C LYS A 10 -5.68 -0.92 -6.54
N TYR A 11 -5.77 -1.16 -5.23
CA TYR A 11 -4.70 -0.87 -4.27
C TYR A 11 -3.50 -1.78 -4.52
N TYR A 12 -3.73 -3.09 -4.60
CA TYR A 12 -2.67 -4.06 -4.89
C TYR A 12 -2.14 -3.93 -6.31
N ASP A 13 -2.99 -3.62 -7.30
CA ASP A 13 -2.54 -3.31 -8.66
C ASP A 13 -1.62 -2.07 -8.69
N SER A 14 -1.97 -1.02 -7.94
CA SER A 14 -1.14 0.19 -7.87
C SER A 14 0.19 -0.08 -7.17
N LEU A 15 0.17 -0.85 -6.07
CA LEU A 15 1.37 -1.32 -5.40
C LEU A 15 2.23 -2.17 -6.33
N ALA A 16 1.66 -3.15 -7.03
CA ALA A 16 2.36 -4.02 -7.97
C ALA A 16 2.90 -3.25 -9.19
N ALA A 17 2.24 -2.15 -9.59
CA ALA A 17 2.71 -1.25 -10.63
C ALA A 17 3.83 -0.31 -10.17
N GLY A 18 4.32 -0.42 -8.93
CA GLY A 18 5.39 0.45 -8.44
C GLY A 18 4.91 1.86 -8.06
N THR A 19 3.59 2.07 -7.91
CA THR A 19 2.99 3.40 -7.73
C THR A 19 2.57 3.62 -6.28
N PRO A 20 3.10 4.66 -5.59
CA PRO A 20 2.68 5.01 -4.24
C PRO A 20 1.18 5.28 -4.16
N VAL A 21 0.56 4.82 -3.08
CA VAL A 21 -0.89 4.82 -2.90
C VAL A 21 -1.34 5.86 -1.88
N ILE A 22 -2.47 6.51 -2.15
CA ILE A 22 -3.11 7.45 -1.23
C ILE A 22 -4.31 6.74 -0.61
N VAL A 23 -4.29 6.56 0.70
CA VAL A 23 -5.34 5.85 1.44
C VAL A 23 -6.02 6.77 2.42
N LYS A 24 -7.34 6.60 2.59
CA LYS A 24 -8.11 7.35 3.58
C LYS A 24 -7.91 6.72 4.96
N ASN A 25 -7.79 7.55 6.00
CA ASN A 25 -7.59 7.12 7.40
C ASN A 25 -8.66 6.12 7.91
N SER A 26 -9.83 6.08 7.28
CA SER A 26 -10.89 5.12 7.59
C SER A 26 -10.53 3.66 7.26
N PHE A 27 -9.54 3.41 6.41
CA PHE A 27 -9.11 2.06 6.04
C PHE A 27 -7.95 1.60 6.93
N THR A 28 -8.26 1.01 8.09
CA THR A 28 -7.25 0.65 9.10
C THR A 28 -6.20 -0.34 8.57
N THR A 29 -6.61 -1.35 7.80
CA THR A 29 -5.69 -2.36 7.23
C THR A 29 -4.68 -1.72 6.27
N MET A 30 -5.18 -0.91 5.33
CA MET A 30 -4.32 -0.21 4.35
C MET A 30 -3.43 0.82 5.02
N CYS A 31 -3.92 1.52 6.05
CA CYS A 31 -3.12 2.45 6.83
C CYS A 31 -1.97 1.74 7.56
N ASN A 32 -2.21 0.54 8.10
CA ASN A 32 -1.17 -0.24 8.74
C ASN A 32 -0.12 -0.71 7.73
N GLU A 33 -0.52 -1.16 6.54
CA GLU A 33 0.40 -1.55 5.48
C GLU A 33 1.22 -0.35 4.99
N VAL A 34 0.57 0.78 4.71
CA VAL A 34 1.24 2.01 4.28
C VAL A 34 2.26 2.49 5.32
N ARG A 35 1.93 2.44 6.62
CA ARG A 35 2.88 2.78 7.70
C ARG A 35 4.01 1.77 7.84
N ARG A 36 3.72 0.48 7.68
CA ARG A 36 4.69 -0.61 7.86
C ARG A 36 5.71 -0.64 6.73
N TYR A 37 5.26 -0.44 5.50
CA TYR A 37 6.09 -0.57 4.30
C TYR A 37 6.51 0.78 3.72
N GLY A 38 5.98 1.89 4.22
CA GLY A 38 6.30 3.24 3.71
C GLY A 38 5.95 3.38 2.22
N CYS A 39 4.90 2.71 1.77
CA CYS A 39 4.54 2.57 0.36
C CYS A 39 3.48 3.61 -0.10
N GLY A 40 3.19 4.62 0.72
CA GLY A 40 2.15 5.59 0.40
C GLY A 40 1.92 6.61 1.50
N ILE A 41 0.78 7.30 1.40
CA ILE A 41 0.33 8.31 2.36
C ILE A 41 -1.09 8.08 2.84
N ILE A 42 -1.33 8.52 4.07
CA ILE A 42 -2.63 8.45 4.71
C ILE A 42 -3.20 9.86 4.76
N ILE A 43 -4.39 10.04 4.18
CA ILE A 43 -5.11 11.31 4.18
C ILE A 43 -6.37 11.23 5.03
N ASP A 44 -6.75 12.36 5.61
CA ASP A 44 -8.01 12.54 6.29
C ASP A 44 -8.90 13.51 5.51
N VAL A 45 -10.03 13.02 5.02
CA VAL A 45 -11.01 13.86 4.30
C VAL A 45 -11.68 14.90 5.19
N HIS A 46 -11.61 14.76 6.52
CA HIS A 46 -12.08 15.77 7.46
C HIS A 46 -11.05 16.87 7.70
N ASP A 47 -9.76 16.62 7.44
CA ASP A 47 -8.67 17.57 7.57
C ASP A 47 -7.93 17.73 6.23
N VAL A 48 -8.55 18.50 5.35
CA VAL A 48 -8.03 18.81 4.01
C VAL A 48 -6.67 19.53 4.07
N PRO A 49 -6.44 20.55 4.93
CA PRO A 49 -5.14 21.21 5.05
C PRO A 49 -4.00 20.25 5.44
N ALA A 50 -4.23 19.37 6.42
CA ALA A 50 -3.23 18.38 6.80
C ALA A 50 -2.95 17.40 5.66
N SER A 51 -4.01 16.94 4.97
CA SER A 51 -3.88 16.03 3.84
C SER A 51 -3.09 16.62 2.68
N ILE A 52 -3.27 17.91 2.37
CA ILE A 52 -2.49 18.60 1.34
C ILE A 52 -1.01 18.62 1.71
N ASN A 53 -0.67 18.91 2.98
CA ASN A 53 0.72 18.89 3.43
C ASN A 53 1.35 17.50 3.32
N GLU A 54 0.61 16.45 3.66
CA GLU A 54 1.10 15.07 3.50
C GLU A 54 1.31 14.70 2.02
N ILE A 55 0.41 15.13 1.12
CA ILE A 55 0.58 14.96 -0.32
C ILE A 55 1.82 15.70 -0.83
N LEU A 56 2.05 16.94 -0.40
CA LEU A 56 3.22 17.72 -0.81
C LEU A 56 4.53 17.08 -0.33
N LYS A 57 4.60 16.64 0.92
CA LYS A 57 5.76 15.89 1.46
C LYS A 57 5.99 14.58 0.70
N ALA A 58 4.92 13.88 0.32
CA ALA A 58 5.01 12.65 -0.45
C ALA A 58 5.53 12.91 -1.86
N TYR A 59 5.13 14.02 -2.46
CA TYR A 59 5.61 14.44 -3.77
C TYR A 59 7.10 14.77 -3.73
N GLU A 60 7.55 15.49 -2.69
CA GLU A 60 8.98 15.76 -2.48
C GLU A 60 9.80 14.48 -2.23
N ASN A 61 9.23 13.50 -1.51
CA ASN A 61 9.88 12.23 -1.16
C ASN A 61 9.43 11.06 -2.05
N TYR A 62 8.91 11.34 -3.24
CA TYR A 62 8.31 10.32 -4.11
C TYR A 62 9.29 9.20 -4.47
N GLY A 63 10.56 9.55 -4.74
CA GLY A 63 11.60 8.58 -5.05
C GLY A 63 11.85 7.57 -3.91
N SER A 64 11.85 8.03 -2.65
CA SER A 64 12.02 7.16 -1.48
C SER A 64 10.80 6.27 -1.26
N LEU A 65 9.59 6.80 -1.46
CA LEU A 65 8.35 6.02 -1.39
C LEU A 65 8.33 4.91 -2.45
N GLN A 66 8.73 5.24 -3.68
CA GLN A 66 8.81 4.29 -4.77
C GLN A 66 9.86 3.20 -4.50
N GLN A 67 11.04 3.55 -3.98
CA GLN A 67 12.08 2.59 -3.65
C GLN A 67 11.65 1.62 -2.54
N ASN A 68 11.01 2.15 -1.49
CA ASN A 68 10.47 1.34 -0.39
C ASN A 68 9.37 0.38 -0.88
N LEU A 69 8.54 0.85 -1.79
CA LEU A 69 7.45 0.09 -2.39
C LEU A 69 8.00 -1.03 -3.29
N ILE A 70 9.03 -0.77 -4.11
CA ILE A 70 9.73 -1.80 -4.90
C ILE A 70 10.33 -2.87 -3.98
N ASN A 71 11.01 -2.47 -2.90
CA ASN A 71 11.59 -3.41 -1.94
C ASN A 71 10.54 -4.24 -1.19
N CYS A 72 9.31 -3.76 -1.09
CA CYS A 72 8.23 -4.46 -0.40
C CYS A 72 7.31 -5.23 -1.36
N ILE A 73 7.39 -4.97 -2.66
CA ILE A 73 6.52 -5.53 -3.71
C ILE A 73 6.58 -7.07 -3.71
N ASP A 74 7.75 -7.64 -3.45
CA ASP A 74 7.96 -9.08 -3.37
C ASP A 74 7.11 -9.75 -2.27
N ASN A 75 6.67 -9.00 -1.25
CA ASN A 75 5.76 -9.52 -0.24
C ASN A 75 4.31 -9.60 -0.73
N PHE A 76 3.92 -8.73 -1.66
CA PHE A 76 2.55 -8.59 -2.15
C PHE A 76 2.30 -9.26 -3.50
N VAL A 77 3.35 -9.50 -4.29
CA VAL A 77 3.26 -10.22 -5.55
C VAL A 77 3.22 -11.73 -5.26
N TRP A 78 2.28 -12.41 -5.93
CA TRP A 78 2.22 -13.87 -5.98
C TRP A 78 3.24 -14.35 -7.00
N ASP A 79 4.43 -14.73 -6.52
CA ASP A 79 5.48 -15.29 -7.36
C ASP A 79 5.43 -16.83 -7.36
N LYS A 80 6.00 -17.46 -8.38
CA LYS A 80 6.04 -18.92 -8.55
C LYS A 80 6.65 -19.65 -7.35
N GLU A 81 7.59 -19.02 -6.64
CA GLU A 81 8.14 -19.57 -5.39
C GLU A 81 7.08 -19.71 -4.28
N LYS A 82 6.16 -18.74 -4.15
CA LYS A 82 5.08 -18.82 -3.16
C LYS A 82 4.04 -19.86 -3.56
N GLU A 83 3.80 -20.02 -4.85
CA GLU A 83 2.96 -21.08 -5.38
C GLU A 83 3.53 -22.47 -5.07
N GLU A 84 4.83 -22.68 -5.28
CA GLU A 84 5.51 -23.94 -4.91
C GLU A 84 5.50 -24.19 -3.39
N GLN A 85 5.72 -23.17 -2.56
CA GLN A 85 5.64 -23.31 -1.10
C GLN A 85 4.23 -23.66 -0.64
N PHE A 86 3.20 -23.08 -1.26
CA PHE A 86 1.81 -23.38 -0.93
C PHE A 86 1.40 -24.79 -1.36
N ILE A 87 1.82 -25.22 -2.55
CA ILE A 87 1.60 -26.60 -3.02
C ILE A 87 2.29 -27.60 -2.09
N ASN A 88 3.52 -27.33 -1.66
CA ASN A 88 4.25 -28.17 -0.69
C ASN A 88 3.67 -28.13 0.73
N PHE A 89 2.88 -27.11 1.10
CA PHE A 89 2.21 -27.05 2.39
C PHE A 89 0.91 -27.86 2.42
N ILE A 90 0.26 -28.04 1.27
CA ILE A 90 -1.01 -28.77 1.14
C ILE A 90 -0.80 -30.27 0.91
N ILE A 91 0.32 -30.67 0.31
CA ILE A 91 0.72 -32.08 0.11
C ILE A 91 1.40 -32.63 1.36
#